data_AF-A0A925CMU6-F1
#
_entry.id   AF-A0A925CMU6-F1
#
_cell.length_a   1.000
_cell.length_b   1.000
_cell.length_c   1.000
_cell.angle_alpha   90.00
_cell.angle_beta   90.00
_cell.angle_gamma   90.00
#
_symmetry.space_group_name_H-M   'P 1'
#
loop_
_entity.id
_entity.type
_entity.pdbx_description
1 polymer ?
#
loop_
_entity_poly.entity_id
_entity_poly.type
_entity_poly.pdbx_seq_one_letter_code
_entity_poly.pdbx_strand_id
1 'polypeptide(L)'
;MGAAVWLALPFLAVVQPLPWPHIFSLSFLVAVLWQPTVEELLFRGCLQGWLFTHGWGRQSFVGISIANLLTSIVFSGAHIATHSLPWALSTLFPSLLFGVLRDRSGSVLPPLALHIIYNAGYFLLTGGSSLV
;
A
#
# COMPACT_ATOMS: atom_id res chain seq x y z
N MET A 1 -2.99 6.28 -11.93
CA MET A 1 -2.85 5.09 -11.06
C MET A 1 -4.14 4.54 -10.48
N GLY A 2 -5.20 5.35 -10.27
CA GLY A 2 -6.49 4.88 -9.74
C GLY A 2 -7.19 3.82 -10.60
N ALA A 3 -7.88 4.18 -11.68
CA ALA A 3 -8.65 3.21 -12.47
C ALA A 3 -7.80 2.12 -13.16
N ALA A 4 -6.53 2.39 -13.48
CA ALA A 4 -5.68 1.48 -14.23
C ALA A 4 -5.37 0.16 -13.49
N VAL A 5 -5.21 0.22 -12.15
CA VAL A 5 -5.05 -1.00 -11.33
C VAL A 5 -6.30 -1.87 -11.39
N TRP A 6 -7.48 -1.26 -11.31
CA TRP A 6 -8.76 -1.98 -11.39
C TRP A 6 -9.04 -2.54 -12.78
N LEU A 7 -8.59 -1.86 -13.84
CA LEU A 7 -8.70 -2.35 -15.22
C LEU A 7 -7.70 -3.48 -15.51
N ALA A 8 -6.53 -3.50 -14.88
CA ALA A 8 -5.54 -4.56 -15.04
C ALA A 8 -5.85 -5.79 -14.17
N LEU A 9 -6.47 -5.59 -13.00
CA LEU A 9 -6.82 -6.65 -12.04
C LEU A 9 -7.52 -7.88 -12.66
N PRO A 10 -8.55 -7.77 -13.51
CA PRO A 10 -9.23 -8.94 -14.09
C PRO A 10 -8.35 -9.74 -15.07
N PHE A 11 -7.25 -9.15 -15.56
CA PHE A 11 -6.28 -9.83 -16.42
C PHE A 11 -5.10 -10.42 -15.65
N LEU A 12 -4.90 -9.99 -14.40
CA LEU A 12 -3.78 -10.38 -13.54
C LEU A 12 -4.19 -11.30 -12.39
N ALA A 13 -5.48 -11.33 -12.03
CA ALA A 13 -6.04 -12.13 -10.96
C ALA A 13 -7.38 -12.74 -11.38
N VAL A 14 -7.65 -13.96 -10.90
CA VAL A 14 -8.97 -14.57 -11.05
C VAL A 14 -9.95 -13.77 -10.19
N VAL A 15 -10.95 -13.16 -10.83
CA VAL A 15 -12.03 -12.46 -10.12
C VAL A 15 -12.91 -13.50 -9.44
N GLN A 16 -12.80 -13.60 -8.12
CA GLN A 16 -13.63 -14.43 -7.26
C GLN A 16 -14.12 -13.59 -6.09
N PRO A 17 -15.31 -12.96 -6.20
CA PRO A 17 -15.78 -12.05 -5.19
C PRO A 17 -15.87 -12.70 -3.80
N LEU A 18 -15.48 -11.96 -2.76
CA LEU A 18 -15.56 -12.45 -1.39
C LEU A 18 -17.04 -12.69 -0.99
N PRO A 19 -17.41 -13.85 -0.43
CA PRO A 19 -18.77 -14.07 0.00
C PRO A 19 -19.16 -13.10 1.13
N TRP A 20 -20.40 -12.60 1.09
CA TRP A 20 -20.91 -11.58 2.03
C TRP A 20 -20.61 -11.82 3.52
N PRO A 21 -20.69 -13.06 4.06
CA PRO A 21 -20.36 -13.30 5.47
C PRO A 21 -18.90 -12.97 5.85
N HIS A 22 -17.97 -13.08 4.91
CA HIS A 22 -16.55 -12.84 5.18
C HIS A 22 -16.16 -11.36 5.18
N ILE A 23 -17.02 -10.47 4.66
CA ILE A 23 -16.78 -9.01 4.66
C ILE A 23 -16.71 -8.47 6.10
N PHE A 24 -17.44 -9.10 7.02
CA PHE A 24 -17.46 -8.70 8.44
C PHE A 24 -16.54 -9.57 9.31
N SER A 25 -15.71 -10.42 8.70
CA SER A 25 -14.77 -11.25 9.45
C SER A 25 -13.64 -10.42 10.05
N LEU A 26 -13.07 -10.90 11.17
CA LEU A 26 -11.90 -10.28 11.79
C LEU A 26 -10.72 -10.21 10.80
N SER A 27 -10.49 -11.26 10.01
CA SER A 27 -9.41 -11.29 9.03
C SER A 27 -9.57 -10.19 7.96
N PHE A 28 -10.80 -9.92 7.52
CA PHE A 28 -11.07 -8.82 6.58
C PHE A 28 -10.78 -7.46 7.22
N LEU A 29 -11.27 -7.22 8.44
CA LEU A 29 -10.99 -5.98 9.17
C LEU A 29 -9.50 -5.79 9.43
N VAL A 30 -8.78 -6.88 9.73
CA VAL A 30 -7.34 -6.84 9.93
C VAL A 30 -6.63 -6.47 8.63
N ALA A 31 -6.95 -7.13 7.51
CA ALA A 31 -6.27 -6.92 6.24
C ALA A 31 -6.60 -5.56 5.59
N VAL A 32 -7.80 -5.03 5.82
CA VAL A 32 -8.28 -3.80 5.19
C VAL A 32 -8.07 -2.57 6.04
N LEU A 33 -8.14 -2.68 7.38
CA LEU A 33 -8.03 -1.53 8.28
C LEU A 33 -6.78 -1.59 9.15
N TRP A 34 -6.63 -2.65 9.95
CA TRP A 34 -5.57 -2.72 10.95
C TRP A 34 -4.18 -2.71 10.32
N GLN A 35 -3.93 -3.64 9.39
CA GLN A 35 -2.64 -3.81 8.76
C GLN A 35 -2.22 -2.56 7.96
N PRO A 36 -3.05 -1.98 7.07
CA PRO A 36 -2.72 -0.71 6.41
C PRO A 36 -2.46 0.44 7.38
N THR A 37 -3.18 0.49 8.50
CA THR A 37 -2.96 1.53 9.53
C THR A 37 -1.57 1.39 10.15
N VAL A 38 -1.20 0.17 10.57
CA VAL A 38 0.12 -0.10 11.15
C VAL A 38 1.22 0.18 10.13
N GLU A 39 1.04 -0.28 8.89
CA GLU A 39 2.00 -0.07 7.81
C GLU A 39 2.20 1.41 7.49
N GLU A 40 1.13 2.18 7.27
CA GLU A 40 1.29 3.60 6.92
C GLU A 40 1.83 4.44 8.10
N LEU A 41 1.48 4.11 9.35
CA LEU A 41 2.09 4.75 10.51
C LEU A 41 3.60 4.44 10.60
N LEU A 42 4.00 3.19 10.40
CA LEU A 42 5.40 2.77 10.45
C LEU A 42 6.22 3.35 9.29
N PHE A 43 5.75 3.16 8.06
CA PHE A 43 6.51 3.50 6.86
C PHE A 43 6.38 4.98 6.50
N ARG A 44 5.18 5.60 6.53
CA ARG A 44 5.01 7.02 6.20
C ARG A 44 5.16 7.95 7.39
N GLY A 45 4.64 7.52 8.55
CA GLY A 45 4.74 8.29 9.79
C GLY A 45 6.17 8.30 10.30
N CYS A 46 6.72 7.11 10.58
CA CYS A 46 8.05 7.00 11.18
C CYS A 46 9.18 7.05 10.15
N LEU A 47 9.31 6.07 9.24
CA LEU A 47 10.49 5.96 8.38
C LEU A 47 10.60 7.12 7.38
N GLN A 48 9.58 7.35 6.54
CA GLN A 48 9.57 8.46 5.59
C GLN A 48 9.60 9.80 6.33
N GLY A 49 8.82 9.94 7.42
CA GLY A 49 8.82 11.16 8.23
C GLY A 49 10.21 11.50 8.79
N TRP A 50 10.94 10.50 9.30
CA TRP A 50 12.30 10.65 9.78
C TRP A 50 13.29 10.98 8.65
N LEU A 51 13.23 10.27 7.52
CA LEU A 51 14.07 10.59 6.36
C LEU A 51 13.82 12.03 5.86
N PHE A 52 12.56 12.46 5.87
CA PHE A 52 12.14 13.78 5.41
C PHE A 52 12.57 14.93 6.36
N THR A 53 13.01 14.64 7.59
CA THR A 53 13.62 15.68 8.44
C THR A 53 15.01 16.08 7.95
N HIS A 54 15.64 15.26 7.13
CA HIS A 54 16.95 15.54 6.55
C HIS A 54 16.81 16.25 5.20
N GLY A 55 17.62 17.29 4.97
CA GLY A 55 17.56 18.09 3.73
C GLY A 55 17.75 17.26 2.45
N TRP A 56 18.61 16.24 2.49
CA TRP A 56 18.79 15.30 1.38
C TRP A 56 17.55 14.44 1.14
N GLY A 57 16.83 14.03 2.20
CA GLY A 57 15.64 13.20 2.08
C GLY A 57 14.48 13.90 1.36
N ARG A 58 14.44 15.23 1.42
CA ARG A 58 13.44 16.07 0.73
C ARG A 58 13.74 16.29 -0.74
N GLN A 59 14.96 16.03 -1.19
CA GLN A 59 15.30 16.14 -2.61
C GLN A 59 14.39 15.21 -3.40
N SER A 60 13.87 15.69 -4.53
CA SER A 60 12.91 14.93 -5.32
C SER A 60 13.25 14.98 -6.80
N PHE A 61 12.93 13.89 -7.49
CA PHE A 61 13.02 13.77 -8.94
C PHE A 61 11.66 13.34 -9.48
N VAL A 62 11.09 14.12 -10.39
CA VAL A 62 9.74 13.90 -10.96
C VAL A 62 8.66 13.78 -9.86
N GLY A 63 8.83 14.52 -8.76
CA GLY A 63 7.90 14.54 -7.63
C GLY A 63 8.01 13.35 -6.66
N ILE A 64 8.98 12.45 -6.85
CA ILE A 64 9.31 11.37 -5.91
C ILE A 64 10.51 11.83 -5.07
N SER A 65 10.32 11.97 -3.76
CA SER A 65 11.41 12.30 -2.84
C SER A 65 12.35 11.11 -2.58
N ILE A 66 13.60 11.39 -2.20
CA ILE A 66 14.53 10.33 -1.76
C ILE A 66 13.95 9.60 -0.54
N ALA A 67 13.32 10.32 0.40
CA ALA A 67 12.63 9.72 1.54
C ALA A 67 11.55 8.72 1.11
N ASN A 68 10.71 9.09 0.14
CA ASN A 68 9.69 8.20 -0.42
C ASN A 68 10.31 6.98 -1.12
N LEU A 69 11.34 7.19 -1.95
CA LEU A 69 11.99 6.11 -2.68
C LEU A 69 12.56 5.06 -1.73
N LEU A 70 13.34 5.48 -0.73
CA LEU A 70 13.95 4.57 0.25
C LEU A 70 12.89 3.85 1.09
N THR A 71 11.89 4.58 1.60
CA THR A 71 10.77 3.96 2.33
C THR A 71 10.05 2.92 1.46
N SER A 72 9.85 3.21 0.17
CA SER A 72 9.17 2.28 -0.74
C SER A 72 9.98 1.03 -1.04
N ILE A 73 11.30 1.13 -1.14
CA ILE A 73 12.20 -0.03 -1.26
C ILE A 73 12.11 -0.90 -0.01
N VAL A 74 12.16 -0.30 1.18
CA VAL A 74 12.07 -1.04 2.45
C VAL A 74 10.68 -1.68 2.61
N PHE A 75 9.61 -0.95 2.30
CA PHE A 75 8.24 -1.46 2.33
C PHE A 75 8.07 -2.67 1.41
N SER A 76 8.51 -2.56 0.15
CA SER A 76 8.47 -3.67 -0.81
C SER A 76 9.33 -4.85 -0.37
N GLY A 77 10.52 -4.59 0.19
CA GLY A 77 11.39 -5.62 0.75
C GLY A 77 10.76 -6.39 1.92
N ALA A 78 10.02 -5.71 2.80
CA ALA A 78 9.31 -6.34 3.92
C ALA A 78 8.25 -7.36 3.43
N HIS A 79 7.66 -7.15 2.25
CA HIS A 79 6.67 -8.07 1.67
C HIS A 79 7.28 -9.36 1.12
N ILE A 80 8.60 -9.44 0.93
CA ILE A 80 9.26 -10.69 0.50
C ILE A 80 9.12 -11.79 1.57
N ALA A 81 8.99 -11.41 2.84
CA ALA A 81 8.84 -12.37 3.94
C ALA A 81 7.51 -13.15 3.90
N THR A 82 6.49 -12.58 3.27
CA THR A 82 5.13 -13.15 3.25
C THR A 82 4.64 -13.47 1.83
N HIS A 83 5.29 -12.93 0.79
CA HIS A 83 4.82 -13.03 -0.60
C HIS A 83 5.94 -13.43 -1.56
N SER A 84 5.57 -13.94 -2.74
CA SER A 84 6.54 -14.20 -3.81
C SER A 84 7.25 -12.91 -4.24
N LEU A 85 8.49 -13.04 -4.74
CA LEU A 85 9.28 -11.88 -5.16
C LEU A 85 8.55 -10.97 -6.18
N PRO A 86 7.90 -11.48 -7.25
CA PRO A 86 7.17 -10.63 -8.18
C PRO A 86 6.03 -9.84 -7.50
N TRP A 87 5.35 -10.46 -6.53
CA TRP A 87 4.26 -9.82 -5.82
C TRP A 87 4.77 -8.74 -4.86
N ALA A 88 5.84 -9.03 -4.12
CA ALA A 88 6.50 -8.04 -3.27
C ALA A 88 7.01 -6.83 -4.08
N LEU A 89 7.62 -7.05 -5.25
CA LEU A 89 8.06 -5.97 -6.13
C LEU A 89 6.91 -5.15 -6.69
N SER A 90 5.73 -5.76 -6.89
CA SER A 90 4.55 -5.05 -7.37
C SER A 90 4.07 -3.98 -6.37
N THR A 91 4.32 -4.16 -5.07
CA THR A 91 3.94 -3.20 -4.02
C THR A 91 4.81 -1.94 -3.99
N LEU A 92 5.97 -1.96 -4.67
CA LEU A 92 6.83 -0.78 -4.81
C LEU A 92 6.07 0.37 -5.48
N PHE A 93 5.31 0.05 -6.52
CA PHE A 93 4.58 1.02 -7.31
C PHE A 93 3.49 1.78 -6.51
N PRO A 94 2.52 1.12 -5.85
CA PRO A 94 1.54 1.81 -5.00
C PRO A 94 2.21 2.49 -3.79
N SER A 95 3.27 1.92 -3.22
CA SER A 95 4.03 2.56 -2.13
C SER A 95 4.60 3.92 -2.55
N LEU A 96 5.16 4.03 -3.76
CA LEU A 96 5.65 5.32 -4.28
C LEU A 96 4.52 6.35 -4.37
N LEU A 97 3.32 5.95 -4.79
CA LEU A 97 2.15 6.83 -4.84
C LEU A 97 1.74 7.30 -3.44
N PHE A 98 1.73 6.40 -2.46
CA PHE A 98 1.42 6.72 -1.07
C PHE A 98 2.42 7.73 -0.51
N GLY A 99 3.71 7.53 -0.78
CA GLY A 99 4.73 8.47 -0.35
C GLY A 99 4.62 9.85 -1.01
N VAL A 100 4.18 9.93 -2.29
CA VAL A 100 3.88 11.23 -2.93
C VAL A 100 2.71 11.94 -2.23
N LEU A 101 1.66 11.20 -1.86
CA LEU A 101 0.54 11.76 -1.10
C LEU A 101 0.98 12.24 0.28
N ARG A 102 1.85 11.46 0.95
CA ARG A 102 2.42 11.84 2.26
C ARG A 102 3.23 13.13 2.16
N ASP A 103 4.07 13.27 1.14
CA ASP A 103 4.92 14.44 0.94
C ASP A 103 4.09 15.68 0.63
N ARG A 104 3.05 15.55 -0.21
CA ARG A 104 2.18 16.68 -0.61
C ARG A 104 1.23 17.13 0.49
N SER A 105 0.69 16.20 1.27
CA SER A 105 -0.34 16.51 2.27
C SER A 105 0.22 16.84 3.65
N GLY A 106 1.47 16.47 3.93
CA GLY A 106 2.01 16.58 5.29
C GLY A 106 1.40 15.59 6.29
N SER A 107 0.51 14.69 5.86
CA SER A 107 -0.27 13.79 6.72
C SER A 107 -0.20 12.33 6.24
N VAL A 108 -0.32 11.39 7.18
CA VAL A 108 -0.47 9.96 6.89
C VAL A 108 -1.90 9.59 6.48
N LEU A 109 -2.88 10.48 6.69
CA LEU A 109 -4.29 10.16 6.43
C LEU A 109 -4.60 9.94 4.93
N PRO A 110 -4.15 10.80 3.99
CA PRO A 110 -4.42 10.56 2.57
C PRO A 110 -3.85 9.24 2.02
N PRO A 111 -2.56 8.86 2.29
CA PRO A 111 -2.08 7.57 1.86
C PRO A 111 -2.77 6.41 2.57
N LEU A 112 -3.09 6.54 3.88
CA LEU A 112 -3.85 5.52 4.61
C LEU A 112 -5.23 5.25 3.99
N ALA A 113 -5.99 6.30 3.71
CA ALA A 113 -7.30 6.15 3.07
C ALA A 113 -7.19 5.45 1.72
N LEU A 114 -6.19 5.80 0.92
CA LEU A 114 -5.97 5.16 -0.39
C LEU A 114 -5.52 3.70 -0.25
N HIS A 115 -4.68 3.38 0.73
CA HIS A 115 -4.25 2.02 1.03
C HIS A 115 -5.44 1.15 1.44
N ILE A 116 -6.28 1.63 2.36
CA ILE A 116 -7.54 0.97 2.76
C ILE A 116 -8.42 0.70 1.53
N ILE A 117 -8.60 1.68 0.64
CA ILE A 117 -9.42 1.53 -0.57
C ILE A 117 -8.84 0.45 -1.51
N TYR A 118 -7.53 0.44 -1.73
CA TYR A 118 -6.90 -0.58 -2.57
C TYR A 118 -7.01 -1.97 -1.97
N ASN A 119 -6.74 -2.15 -0.67
CA ASN A 119 -6.89 -3.45 -0.02
C ASN A 119 -8.35 -3.90 -0.01
N ALA A 120 -9.29 -3.02 0.36
CA ALA A 120 -10.71 -3.33 0.36
C ALA A 120 -11.16 -3.85 -1.01
N GLY A 121 -10.88 -3.10 -2.09
CA GLY A 121 -11.30 -3.54 -3.41
C GLY A 121 -10.56 -4.79 -3.90
N TYR A 122 -9.28 -4.98 -3.52
CA TYR A 122 -8.54 -6.20 -3.83
C TYR A 122 -9.24 -7.41 -3.20
N PHE A 123 -9.45 -7.40 -1.88
CA PHE A 123 -10.10 -8.50 -1.16
C PHE A 123 -11.56 -8.70 -1.60
N LEU A 124 -12.32 -7.64 -1.87
CA LEU A 124 -13.70 -7.75 -2.33
C LEU A 124 -13.82 -8.39 -3.72
N LEU A 125 -12.89 -8.09 -4.65
CA LEU A 125 -12.96 -8.57 -6.04
C LEU A 125 -12.29 -9.94 -6.25
N THR A 126 -11.21 -10.23 -5.53
CA THR A 126 -10.42 -11.47 -5.73
C THR A 126 -10.63 -12.48 -4.61
N GLY A 127 -11.31 -12.10 -3.53
CA GLY A 127 -11.48 -12.93 -2.35
C GLY A 127 -10.20 -13.14 -1.55
N GLY A 128 -9.05 -12.60 -2.00
CA GLY A 128 -7.72 -12.80 -1.44
C GLY A 128 -7.45 -14.25 -1.01
N SER A 129 -7.83 -15.23 -1.84
CA SER A 129 -7.86 -16.67 -1.54
C SER A 129 -8.31 -17.04 -0.11
N SER A 130 -9.35 -16.37 0.39
CA SER A 130 -10.00 -16.49 1.71
C SER A 130 -9.25 -15.94 2.93
N LEU A 131 -8.63 -14.76 2.79
CA LEU A 131 -8.11 -13.91 3.90
C LEU A 131 -6.89 -14.49 4.68
N VAL A 132 -6.08 -15.31 3.98
CA VAL A 132 -5.01 -16.25 4.40
C VAL A 132 -5.51 -17.70 4.47
#